data_AF-A0A1S3DDT2-F1
#
_entry.id   AF-A0A1S3DDT2-F1
#
_cell.length_a   1.000
_cell.length_b   1.000
_cell.length_c   1.000
_cell.angle_alpha   90.00
_cell.angle_beta   90.00
_cell.angle_gamma   90.00
#
_symmetry.space_group_name_H-M   'P 1'
#
loop_
_entity.id
_entity.type
_entity.pdbx_description
1 polymer ?
#
loop_
_entity_poly.entity_id
_entity_poly.type
_entity_poly.pdbx_seq_one_letter_code
_entity_poly.pdbx_strand_id
1 'polypeptide(L)'
;MADFAPLRKELQSRIEERNALRAEYKQLTKKLAKRVAQADTLQGCCANVKQAVREIDYKRQKQREIVEALQKQLGEQTGELKSFGDLKSLEPTCAHLEEENERLKEKLEDAHKINQALNQGLIKNKDDLLTNYHDETCKIKAEIQGLRDAQHALIKENLKLKESIRRRSMVEESNIRNRRVKTNYTQKKRSKRNFW
;
A
#
# COMPACT_ATOMS: atom_id res chain seq x y z
N MET A 1 -53.31 11.07 -32.22
CA MET A 1 -53.08 10.94 -30.76
C MET A 1 -51.57 10.89 -30.58
N ALA A 2 -50.95 11.85 -29.89
CA ALA A 2 -49.51 11.75 -29.63
C ALA A 2 -49.28 10.64 -28.61
N ASP A 3 -48.54 9.62 -29.01
CA ASP A 3 -48.29 8.44 -28.19
C ASP A 3 -47.12 8.74 -27.24
N PHE A 4 -47.37 8.70 -25.92
CA PHE A 4 -46.34 8.96 -24.90
C PHE A 4 -45.58 7.69 -24.49
N ALA A 5 -46.02 6.53 -24.99
CA ALA A 5 -45.35 5.25 -24.83
C ALA A 5 -43.83 5.29 -25.14
N PRO A 6 -43.34 5.91 -26.24
CA PRO A 6 -41.90 6.01 -26.50
C PRO A 6 -41.13 6.77 -25.42
N LEU A 7 -41.69 7.87 -24.90
CA LEU A 7 -41.02 8.69 -23.88
C LEU A 7 -40.91 7.93 -22.55
N ARG A 8 -41.95 7.17 -22.18
CA ARG A 8 -41.95 6.31 -20.98
C ARG A 8 -40.98 5.15 -21.08
N LYS A 9 -40.92 4.48 -22.24
CA LYS A 9 -39.95 3.41 -22.49
C LYS A 9 -38.52 3.93 -22.37
N GLU A 10 -38.25 5.12 -22.91
CA GLU A 10 -36.93 5.74 -22.78
C GLU A 10 -36.58 6.10 -21.33
N LEU A 11 -37.53 6.64 -20.57
CA LEU A 11 -37.32 7.02 -19.17
C LEU A 11 -37.06 5.80 -18.29
N GLN A 12 -37.79 4.71 -18.54
CA GLN A 12 -37.61 3.42 -17.87
C GLN A 12 -36.23 2.81 -18.16
N SER A 13 -35.81 2.79 -19.43
CA SER A 13 -34.48 2.32 -19.83
C SER A 13 -33.35 3.10 -19.14
N ARG A 14 -33.45 4.44 -19.03
CA ARG A 14 -32.46 5.25 -18.32
C ARG A 14 -32.41 4.99 -16.80
N ILE A 15 -33.55 4.64 -16.20
CA ILE A 15 -33.61 4.26 -14.78
C ILE A 15 -32.89 2.92 -14.58
N GLU A 16 -33.09 1.96 -15.48
CA GLU A 16 -32.43 0.66 -15.46
C GLU A 16 -30.91 0.80 -15.62
N GLU A 17 -30.44 1.59 -16.59
CA GLU A 17 -29.02 1.95 -16.76
C GLU A 17 -28.42 2.54 -15.47
N ARG A 18 -29.13 3.49 -14.84
CA ARG A 18 -28.69 4.10 -13.58
C ARG A 18 -28.64 3.09 -12.43
N ASN A 19 -29.54 2.11 -12.40
CA ASN A 19 -29.54 1.05 -11.39
C ASN A 19 -28.39 0.06 -11.62
N ALA A 20 -28.06 -0.27 -12.87
CA ALA A 20 -26.91 -1.08 -13.23
C ALA A 20 -25.60 -0.41 -12.78
N LEU A 21 -25.40 0.87 -13.09
CA LEU A 21 -24.21 1.63 -12.65
C LEU A 21 -24.07 1.68 -11.12
N ARG A 22 -25.19 1.73 -10.38
CA ARG A 22 -25.17 1.65 -8.91
C ARG A 22 -24.73 0.29 -8.40
N ALA A 23 -25.13 -0.79 -9.07
CA ALA A 23 -24.70 -2.14 -8.74
C ALA A 23 -23.20 -2.31 -9.00
N GLU A 24 -22.70 -1.83 -10.14
CA GLU A 24 -21.27 -1.82 -10.48
C GLU A 24 -20.45 -1.02 -9.45
N TYR A 25 -20.92 0.18 -9.09
CA TYR A 25 -20.30 1.00 -8.06
C TYR A 25 -20.20 0.23 -6.74
N LYS A 26 -21.28 -0.45 -6.31
CA LYS A 26 -21.29 -1.28 -5.08
C LYS A 26 -20.27 -2.42 -5.14
N GLN A 27 -20.09 -3.05 -6.29
CA GLN A 27 -19.07 -4.08 -6.47
C GLN A 27 -17.65 -3.51 -6.41
N LEU A 28 -17.40 -2.36 -7.06
CA LEU A 28 -16.10 -1.68 -7.00
C LEU A 28 -15.74 -1.25 -5.58
N THR A 29 -16.69 -0.73 -4.80
CA THR A 29 -16.44 -0.37 -3.40
C THR A 29 -16.01 -1.56 -2.56
N LYS A 30 -16.60 -2.75 -2.79
CA LYS A 30 -16.15 -3.98 -2.12
C LYS A 30 -14.73 -4.38 -2.55
N LYS A 31 -14.41 -4.28 -3.85
CA LYS A 31 -13.06 -4.58 -4.36
C LYS A 31 -12.03 -3.62 -3.77
N LEU A 32 -12.34 -2.32 -3.73
CA LEU A 32 -11.48 -1.30 -3.17
C LEU A 32 -11.23 -1.51 -1.68
N ALA A 33 -12.28 -1.81 -0.89
CA ALA A 33 -12.11 -2.11 0.53
C ALA A 33 -11.15 -3.29 0.78
N LYS A 34 -11.26 -4.35 -0.03
CA LYS A 34 -10.34 -5.50 0.06
C LYS A 34 -8.90 -5.11 -0.26
N ARG A 35 -8.68 -4.32 -1.32
CA ARG A 35 -7.33 -3.88 -1.73
C ARG A 35 -6.70 -2.91 -0.72
N VAL A 36 -7.50 -2.02 -0.14
CA VAL A 36 -7.04 -1.12 0.93
C VAL A 36 -6.62 -1.93 2.16
N ALA A 37 -7.42 -2.89 2.60
CA ALA A 37 -7.05 -3.77 3.72
C ALA A 37 -5.74 -4.54 3.46
N GLN A 38 -5.54 -5.04 2.23
CA GLN A 38 -4.28 -5.70 1.84
C GLN A 38 -3.08 -4.75 1.88
N ALA A 39 -3.26 -3.49 1.47
CA ALA A 39 -2.23 -2.47 1.54
C ALA A 39 -1.82 -2.19 3.00
N ASP A 40 -2.79 -2.07 3.91
CA ASP A 40 -2.55 -1.82 5.33
C ASP A 40 -1.75 -2.96 5.98
N THR A 41 -2.13 -4.22 5.69
CA THR A 41 -1.40 -5.38 6.20
C THR A 41 0.04 -5.43 5.69
N LEU A 42 0.25 -5.17 4.39
CA LEU A 42 1.58 -5.18 3.80
C LEU A 42 2.45 -4.05 4.32
N GLN A 43 1.88 -2.87 4.56
CA GLN A 43 2.58 -1.75 5.17
C GLN A 43 3.04 -2.10 6.59
N GLY A 44 2.21 -2.77 7.38
CA GLY A 44 2.59 -3.29 8.69
C GLY A 44 3.74 -4.30 8.62
N CYS A 45 3.66 -5.27 7.71
CA CYS A 45 4.74 -6.24 7.49
C CYS A 45 6.05 -5.56 7.06
N CYS A 46 5.98 -4.59 6.14
CA CYS A 46 7.14 -3.83 5.67
C CYS A 46 7.81 -3.05 6.81
N ALA A 47 7.02 -2.48 7.73
CA ALA A 47 7.55 -1.80 8.91
C ALA A 47 8.31 -2.77 9.82
N ASN A 48 7.75 -3.94 10.10
CA ASN A 48 8.40 -4.97 10.93
C ASN A 48 9.71 -5.46 10.30
N VAL A 49 9.72 -5.71 8.99
CA VAL A 49 10.93 -6.11 8.26
C VAL A 49 12.01 -5.02 8.34
N LYS A 50 11.64 -3.76 8.13
CA LYS A 50 12.57 -2.63 8.25
C LYS A 50 13.15 -2.50 9.65
N GLN A 51 12.35 -2.76 10.68
CA GLN A 51 12.83 -2.75 12.06
C GLN A 51 13.82 -3.90 12.31
N ALA A 52 13.46 -5.14 11.94
CA ALA A 52 14.34 -6.30 12.10
C ALA A 52 15.69 -6.08 11.37
N VAL A 53 15.64 -5.50 10.18
CA VAL A 53 16.84 -5.09 9.42
C VAL A 53 17.73 -4.13 10.21
N ARG A 54 17.15 -3.10 10.84
CA ARG A 54 17.91 -2.13 11.65
C ARG A 54 18.55 -2.80 12.88
N GLU A 55 17.84 -3.70 13.53
CA GLU A 55 18.36 -4.45 14.68
C GLU A 55 19.55 -5.33 14.30
N ILE A 56 19.50 -5.95 13.11
CA ILE A 56 20.62 -6.73 12.57
C ILE A 56 21.81 -5.83 12.24
N ASP A 57 21.58 -4.69 11.59
CA ASP A 57 22.65 -3.73 11.28
C ASP A 57 23.33 -3.21 12.56
N TYR A 58 22.55 -2.96 13.61
CA TYR A 58 23.06 -2.59 14.93
C TYR A 58 23.93 -3.69 15.55
N LYS A 59 23.47 -4.95 15.52
CA LYS A 59 24.26 -6.10 16.01
C LYS A 59 25.57 -6.25 15.26
N ARG A 60 25.56 -6.05 13.93
CA ARG A 60 26.78 -6.07 13.10
C ARG A 60 27.75 -4.95 13.48
N GLN A 61 27.22 -3.76 13.73
CA GLN A 61 28.04 -2.63 14.14
C GLN A 61 28.75 -2.92 15.47
N LYS A 62 28.02 -3.41 16.47
CA LYS A 62 28.62 -3.85 17.73
C LYS A 62 29.66 -4.95 17.54
N GLN A 63 29.40 -5.93 16.67
CA GLN A 63 30.35 -7.00 16.42
C GLN A 63 31.64 -6.48 15.77
N ARG A 64 31.55 -5.46 14.90
CA ARG A 64 32.73 -4.79 14.35
C ARG A 64 33.53 -4.07 15.42
N GLU A 65 32.87 -3.34 16.30
CA GLU A 65 33.51 -2.66 17.44
C GLU A 65 34.25 -3.64 18.36
N ILE A 66 33.66 -4.82 18.63
CA ILE A 66 34.32 -5.88 19.41
C ILE A 66 35.58 -6.39 18.71
N VAL A 67 35.51 -6.65 17.41
CA VAL A 67 36.65 -7.11 16.61
C VAL A 67 37.77 -6.07 16.62
N GLU A 68 37.44 -4.79 16.42
CA GLU A 68 38.40 -3.69 16.44
C GLU A 68 39.06 -3.53 17.82
N ALA A 69 38.30 -3.65 18.91
CA ALA A 69 38.83 -3.61 20.27
C ALA A 69 39.79 -4.78 20.55
N LEU A 70 39.44 -6.00 20.14
CA LEU A 70 40.30 -7.18 20.31
C LEU A 70 41.58 -7.07 19.48
N GLN A 71 41.50 -6.58 18.24
CA GLN A 71 42.68 -6.35 17.39
C GLN A 71 43.63 -5.32 18.03
N LYS A 72 43.08 -4.25 18.62
CA LYS A 72 43.88 -3.25 19.31
C LYS A 72 44.57 -3.82 20.55
N GLN A 73 43.85 -4.55 21.40
CA GLN A 73 44.42 -5.22 22.58
C GLN A 73 45.52 -6.21 22.19
N LEU A 74 45.31 -7.00 21.14
CA LEU A 74 46.31 -7.93 20.63
C LEU A 74 47.55 -7.18 20.12
N GLY A 75 47.38 -6.05 19.44
CA GLY A 75 48.47 -5.19 18.98
C GLY A 75 49.29 -4.59 20.13
N GLU A 76 48.63 -4.13 21.19
CA GLU A 76 49.26 -3.60 22.41
C GLU A 76 50.06 -4.70 23.11
N GLN A 77 49.47 -5.87 23.36
CA GLN A 77 50.15 -6.99 24.02
C GLN A 77 51.31 -7.56 23.19
N THR A 78 51.15 -7.69 21.87
CA THR A 78 52.27 -8.13 21.01
C THR A 78 53.40 -7.10 20.97
N GLY A 79 53.11 -5.80 21.10
CA GLY A 79 54.10 -4.75 21.27
C GLY A 79 54.87 -4.87 22.58
N GLU A 80 54.16 -5.10 23.69
CA GLU A 80 54.76 -5.33 25.02
C GLU A 80 55.67 -6.57 25.01
N LEU A 81 55.20 -7.70 24.47
CA LEU A 81 55.97 -8.94 24.38
C LEU A 81 57.29 -8.76 23.61
N LYS A 82 57.27 -7.99 22.52
CA LYS A 82 58.49 -7.64 21.77
C LYS A 82 59.45 -6.76 22.57
N SER A 83 58.93 -5.88 23.44
CA SER A 83 59.78 -5.03 24.29
C SER A 83 60.49 -5.81 25.39
N PHE A 84 59.95 -6.97 25.78
CA PHE A 84 60.52 -7.84 26.81
C PHE A 84 61.42 -8.97 26.26
N GLY A 85 61.34 -9.29 24.97
CA GLY A 85 62.07 -10.41 24.33
C GLY A 85 63.60 -10.35 24.42
N ASP A 86 64.18 -9.19 24.75
CA ASP A 86 65.62 -9.01 24.90
C ASP A 86 66.14 -9.29 26.33
N LEU A 87 65.26 -9.57 27.30
CA LEU A 87 65.59 -9.68 28.73
C LEU A 87 65.33 -11.09 29.28
N LYS A 88 66.41 -11.89 29.40
CA LYS A 88 66.41 -13.23 30.01
C LYS A 88 65.81 -13.31 31.43
N SER A 89 65.74 -12.21 32.17
CA SER A 89 65.20 -12.17 33.55
C SER A 89 63.67 -12.14 33.62
N LEU A 90 62.98 -12.00 32.49
CA LEU A 90 61.52 -11.82 32.42
C LEU A 90 60.79 -13.03 31.80
N GLU A 91 61.45 -14.20 31.73
CA GLU A 91 60.85 -15.45 31.21
C GLU A 91 59.44 -15.77 31.76
N PRO A 92 59.17 -15.68 33.09
CA PRO A 92 57.83 -15.95 33.62
C PRO A 92 56.78 -14.95 33.13
N THR A 93 57.20 -13.69 32.95
CA THR A 93 56.35 -12.60 32.48
C THR A 93 56.05 -12.74 31.00
N CYS A 94 57.04 -13.15 30.19
CA CYS A 94 56.87 -13.44 28.77
C CYS A 94 55.90 -14.61 28.56
N ALA A 95 56.06 -15.70 29.31
CA ALA A 95 55.16 -16.86 29.22
C ALA A 95 53.70 -16.51 29.53
N HIS A 96 53.45 -15.65 30.53
CA HIS A 96 52.10 -15.19 30.85
C HIS A 96 51.51 -14.31 29.75
N LEU A 97 52.30 -13.42 29.14
CA LEU A 97 51.87 -12.58 28.02
C LEU A 97 51.62 -13.38 26.74
N GLU A 98 52.32 -14.51 26.55
CA GLU A 98 52.10 -15.44 25.44
C GLU A 98 50.76 -16.17 25.59
N GLU A 99 50.44 -16.70 26.78
CA GLU A 99 49.14 -17.32 27.05
C GLU A 99 47.97 -16.33 26.86
N GLU A 100 48.15 -15.08 27.29
CA GLU A 100 47.13 -14.04 27.14
C GLU A 100 46.91 -13.66 25.67
N ASN A 101 47.99 -13.60 24.88
CA ASN A 101 47.92 -13.41 23.43
C ASN A 101 47.18 -14.55 22.73
N GLU A 102 47.43 -15.81 23.10
CA GLU A 102 46.70 -16.95 22.53
C GLU A 102 45.20 -16.86 22.83
N ARG A 103 44.83 -16.51 24.07
CA ARG A 103 43.42 -16.26 24.44
C ARG A 103 42.79 -15.12 23.66
N LEU A 104 43.52 -14.03 23.40
CA LEU A 104 43.02 -12.93 22.57
C LEU A 104 42.84 -13.34 21.10
N LYS A 105 43.76 -14.15 20.55
CA LYS A 105 43.62 -14.70 19.19
C LYS A 105 42.40 -15.59 19.05
N GLU A 106 42.16 -16.49 19.99
CA GLU A 106 40.99 -17.37 19.99
C GLU A 106 39.69 -16.55 20.02
N LYS A 107 39.60 -15.53 20.91
CA LYS A 107 38.45 -14.61 20.97
C LYS A 107 38.25 -13.83 19.68
N LEU A 108 39.33 -13.37 19.05
CA LEU A 108 39.26 -12.64 17.79
C LEU A 108 38.74 -13.53 16.66
N GLU A 109 39.19 -14.78 16.61
CA GLU A 109 38.80 -15.75 15.60
C GLU A 109 37.32 -16.13 15.74
N ASP A 110 36.84 -16.33 16.95
CA ASP A 110 35.41 -16.53 17.23
C ASP A 110 34.57 -15.29 16.89
N ALA A 111 35.05 -14.09 17.21
CA ALA A 111 34.38 -12.85 16.84
C ALA A 111 34.30 -12.67 15.32
N HIS A 112 35.33 -13.10 14.57
CA HIS A 112 35.33 -13.13 13.11
C HIS A 112 34.34 -14.16 12.54
N LYS A 113 34.27 -15.37 13.09
CA LYS A 113 33.26 -16.38 12.69
C LYS A 113 31.85 -15.84 12.86
N ILE A 114 31.56 -15.18 13.99
CA ILE A 114 30.26 -14.55 14.25
C ILE A 114 29.98 -13.44 13.22
N ASN A 115 30.96 -12.59 12.92
CA ASN A 115 30.80 -11.51 11.95
C ASN A 115 30.58 -12.05 10.52
N GLN A 116 31.30 -13.11 10.13
CA GLN A 116 31.15 -13.78 8.85
C GLN A 116 29.76 -14.42 8.72
N ALA A 117 29.28 -15.12 9.75
CA ALA A 117 27.94 -15.70 9.80
C ALA A 117 26.85 -14.63 9.69
N LEU A 118 27.02 -13.48 10.36
CA LEU A 118 26.11 -12.33 10.24
C LEU A 118 26.11 -11.71 8.83
N ASN A 119 27.20 -11.82 8.06
CA ASN A 119 27.34 -11.17 6.74
C ASN A 119 26.90 -12.05 5.55
N GLN A 120 27.21 -13.36 5.57
CA GLN A 120 27.01 -14.24 4.41
C GLN A 120 25.52 -14.50 4.05
N GLY A 121 24.61 -14.53 5.01
CA GLY A 121 23.19 -14.86 4.77
C GLY A 121 22.26 -13.67 4.54
N LEU A 122 22.73 -12.43 4.71
CA LEU A 122 21.82 -11.30 4.99
C LEU A 122 21.95 -10.11 4.04
N ILE A 123 23.12 -9.88 3.44
CA ILE A 123 23.32 -8.67 2.60
C ILE A 123 22.52 -8.77 1.30
N LYS A 124 22.62 -9.89 0.57
CA LYS A 124 21.82 -10.11 -0.65
C LYS A 124 20.32 -10.20 -0.34
N ASN A 125 19.98 -10.96 0.69
CA ASN A 125 18.58 -11.20 1.06
C ASN A 125 17.85 -9.94 1.54
N LYS A 126 18.52 -9.01 2.25
CA LYS A 126 17.89 -7.80 2.77
C LYS A 126 17.45 -6.85 1.66
N ASP A 127 18.34 -6.55 0.72
CA ASP A 127 18.07 -5.58 -0.33
C ASP A 127 17.02 -6.14 -1.30
N ASP A 128 17.14 -7.42 -1.67
CA ASP A 128 16.14 -8.11 -2.49
C ASP A 128 14.76 -8.13 -1.81
N LEU A 129 14.70 -8.42 -0.51
CA LEU A 129 13.46 -8.44 0.25
C LEU A 129 12.82 -7.05 0.33
N LEU A 130 13.61 -6.01 0.64
CA LEU A 130 13.12 -4.62 0.70
C LEU A 130 12.62 -4.14 -0.67
N THR A 131 13.30 -4.53 -1.76
CA THR A 131 12.91 -4.18 -3.13
C THR A 131 11.61 -4.87 -3.51
N ASN A 132 11.48 -6.17 -3.23
CA ASN A 132 10.24 -6.92 -3.46
C ASN A 132 9.04 -6.33 -2.71
N TYR A 133 9.21 -5.98 -1.42
CA TYR A 133 8.14 -5.32 -0.66
C TYR A 133 7.80 -3.94 -1.23
N HIS A 134 8.79 -3.19 -1.70
CA HIS A 134 8.56 -1.90 -2.35
C HIS A 134 7.73 -2.06 -3.63
N ASP A 135 8.09 -3.00 -4.49
CA ASP A 135 7.41 -3.26 -5.76
C ASP A 135 5.96 -3.71 -5.55
N GLU A 136 5.72 -4.64 -4.64
CA GLU A 136 4.35 -5.07 -4.29
C GLU A 136 3.51 -3.94 -3.70
N THR A 137 4.11 -3.09 -2.87
CA THR A 137 3.43 -1.89 -2.33
C THR A 137 3.06 -0.93 -3.46
N CYS A 138 3.95 -0.73 -4.43
CA CYS A 138 3.72 0.14 -5.58
C CYS A 138 2.61 -0.41 -6.50
N LYS A 139 2.61 -1.72 -6.77
CA LYS A 139 1.56 -2.40 -7.55
C LYS A 139 0.18 -2.20 -6.92
N ILE A 140 0.05 -2.46 -5.61
CA ILE A 140 -1.24 -2.33 -4.91
C ILE A 140 -1.71 -0.88 -4.85
N LYS A 141 -0.79 0.08 -4.66
CA LYS A 141 -1.12 1.50 -4.71
C LYS A 141 -1.67 1.92 -6.08
N ALA A 142 -1.03 1.46 -7.17
CA ALA A 142 -1.50 1.72 -8.53
C ALA A 142 -2.89 1.12 -8.77
N GLU A 143 -3.14 -0.11 -8.32
CA GLU A 143 -4.46 -0.74 -8.41
C GLU A 143 -5.53 0.00 -7.61
N ILE A 144 -5.23 0.44 -6.38
CA ILE A 144 -6.16 1.24 -5.57
C ILE A 144 -6.49 2.55 -6.28
N GLN A 145 -5.51 3.22 -6.88
CA GLN A 145 -5.73 4.44 -7.63
C GLN A 145 -6.63 4.21 -8.84
N GLY A 146 -6.36 3.18 -9.65
CA GLY A 146 -7.21 2.84 -10.79
C GLY A 146 -8.66 2.51 -10.38
N LEU A 147 -8.86 1.85 -9.22
CA LEU A 147 -10.21 1.61 -8.69
C LEU A 147 -10.90 2.89 -8.23
N ARG A 148 -10.19 3.86 -7.64
CA ARG A 148 -10.74 5.18 -7.28
C ARG A 148 -11.13 5.96 -8.52
N ASP A 149 -10.30 5.95 -9.55
CA ASP A 149 -10.58 6.63 -10.81
C ASP A 149 -11.84 6.04 -11.50
N ALA A 150 -11.98 4.72 -11.49
CA ALA A 150 -13.18 4.04 -11.97
C ALA A 150 -14.43 4.42 -11.16
N GLN A 151 -14.32 4.51 -9.83
CA GLN A 151 -15.43 5.00 -8.99
C GLN A 151 -15.82 6.44 -9.33
N HIS A 152 -14.85 7.34 -9.51
CA HIS A 152 -15.10 8.72 -9.91
C HIS A 152 -15.79 8.81 -11.28
N ALA A 153 -15.39 7.98 -12.25
CA ALA A 153 -16.02 7.91 -13.56
C ALA A 153 -17.50 7.50 -13.46
N LEU A 154 -17.81 6.44 -12.70
CA LEU A 154 -19.19 6.00 -12.48
C LEU A 154 -20.04 7.05 -11.76
N ILE A 155 -19.48 7.75 -10.78
CA ILE A 155 -20.18 8.86 -10.10
C ILE A 155 -20.56 9.94 -11.12
N LYS A 156 -19.61 10.33 -11.97
CA LYS A 156 -19.82 11.35 -13.02
C LYS A 156 -20.91 10.92 -14.00
N GLU A 157 -20.92 9.66 -14.41
CA GLU A 157 -21.94 9.10 -15.29
C GLU A 157 -23.32 9.04 -14.62
N ASN A 158 -23.37 8.64 -13.34
CA ASN A 158 -24.61 8.62 -12.57
C ASN A 158 -25.24 10.02 -12.47
N LEU A 159 -24.42 11.06 -12.28
CA LEU A 159 -24.87 12.45 -12.25
C LEU A 159 -25.46 12.89 -13.59
N LYS A 160 -24.78 12.58 -14.70
CA LYS A 160 -25.30 12.86 -16.06
C LYS A 160 -26.66 12.18 -16.30
N LEU A 161 -26.78 10.90 -15.96
CA LEU A 161 -28.04 10.18 -16.11
C LEU A 161 -29.14 10.74 -15.20
N LYS A 162 -28.81 11.09 -13.96
CA LYS A 162 -29.74 11.74 -13.02
C LYS A 162 -30.30 13.05 -13.59
N GLU A 163 -29.44 13.88 -14.16
CA GLU A 163 -29.86 15.12 -14.83
C GLU A 163 -30.71 14.85 -16.07
N SER A 164 -30.31 13.88 -16.89
CA SER A 164 -31.06 13.50 -18.09
C SER A 164 -32.47 12.98 -17.76
N ILE A 165 -32.59 12.13 -16.75
CA ILE A 165 -33.88 11.63 -16.25
C ILE A 165 -34.73 12.80 -15.75
N ARG A 166 -34.16 13.74 -14.97
CA ARG A 166 -34.88 14.94 -14.50
C ARG A 166 -35.40 15.78 -15.66
N ARG A 167 -34.57 16.06 -16.68
CA ARG A 167 -34.99 16.83 -17.87
C ARG A 167 -36.13 16.14 -18.62
N ARG A 168 -36.01 14.83 -18.88
CA ARG A 168 -37.05 14.03 -19.55
C ARG A 168 -38.36 13.99 -18.76
N SER A 169 -38.29 13.86 -17.44
CA SER A 169 -39.46 13.86 -16.54
C SER A 169 -40.21 15.19 -16.58
N MET A 170 -39.51 16.34 -16.55
CA MET A 170 -40.15 17.66 -16.68
C MET A 170 -40.88 17.84 -18.03
N VAL A 171 -40.31 17.30 -19.12
CA VAL A 171 -40.96 17.29 -20.44
C VAL A 171 -42.22 16.42 -20.43
N GLU A 172 -42.17 15.24 -19.83
CA GLU A 172 -43.34 14.37 -19.68
C GLU A 172 -44.46 15.06 -18.88
N GLU A 173 -44.13 15.67 -17.74
CA GLU A 173 -45.09 16.42 -16.91
C GLU A 173 -45.73 17.60 -17.65
N SER A 174 -44.92 18.36 -18.39
CA SER A 174 -45.40 19.49 -19.19
C SER A 174 -46.36 19.03 -20.30
N ASN A 175 -46.02 17.92 -20.97
CA ASN A 175 -46.87 17.31 -21.99
C ASN A 175 -48.20 16.80 -21.40
N ILE A 176 -48.17 16.16 -20.23
CA ILE A 176 -49.37 15.73 -19.51
C ILE A 176 -50.25 16.93 -19.15
N ARG A 177 -49.65 18.00 -18.61
CA ARG A 177 -50.36 19.24 -18.24
C ARG A 177 -51.03 19.88 -19.45
N ASN A 178 -50.31 20.03 -20.56
CA ASN A 178 -50.85 20.58 -21.81
C ASN A 178 -52.01 19.74 -22.36
N ARG A 179 -51.94 18.41 -22.26
CA ARG A 179 -53.05 17.52 -22.63
C ARG A 179 -54.28 17.76 -21.76
N ARG A 180 -54.11 17.83 -20.43
CA ARG A 180 -55.21 18.11 -19.48
C ARG A 180 -55.91 19.43 -19.79
N VAL A 181 -55.15 20.49 -20.09
CA VAL A 181 -55.71 21.79 -20.48
C VAL A 181 -56.52 21.68 -21.77
N LYS A 182 -55.98 21.03 -22.80
CA LYS A 182 -56.69 20.81 -24.07
C LYS A 182 -57.97 19.99 -23.89
N THR A 183 -57.93 18.89 -23.13
CA THR A 183 -59.13 18.08 -22.85
C THR A 183 -60.19 18.88 -22.11
N ASN A 184 -59.82 19.63 -21.07
CA ASN A 184 -60.74 20.46 -20.31
C ASN A 184 -61.38 21.55 -21.18
N TYR A 185 -60.60 22.20 -22.06
CA TYR A 185 -61.12 23.17 -23.01
C TYR A 185 -62.13 22.54 -23.99
N THR A 186 -61.81 21.37 -24.55
CA THR A 186 -62.72 20.66 -25.46
C THR A 186 -64.00 20.20 -24.78
N GLN A 187 -63.93 19.71 -23.54
CA GLN A 187 -65.10 19.34 -22.74
C GLN A 187 -65.98 20.56 -22.44
N LYS A 188 -65.39 21.68 -22.03
CA LYS A 188 -66.11 22.94 -21.77
C LYS A 188 -66.78 23.48 -23.04
N LYS A 189 -66.13 23.37 -24.21
CA LYS A 189 -66.70 23.77 -25.52
C LYS A 189 -67.81 22.83 -26.01
N ARG A 190 -67.80 21.55 -25.62
CA ARG A 190 -68.88 20.60 -25.90
C ARG A 190 -70.08 20.81 -24.97
N SER A 191 -69.84 21.00 -23.68
CA SER A 191 -70.89 21.31 -22.69
C SER A 191 -71.66 22.60 -23.04
N LYS A 192 -70.96 23.65 -23.49
CA LYS A 192 -71.61 24.88 -23.97
C LYS A 192 -72.42 24.72 -25.27
N ARG A 193 -72.09 23.73 -26.09
CA ARG A 193 -72.81 23.43 -27.36
C ARG A 193 -74.03 22.55 -27.19
N ASN A 194 -74.14 21.83 -26.07
CA ASN A 194 -75.29 20.96 -25.77
C ASN A 194 -76.35 21.67 -24.90
N PHE A 195 -76.19 22.98 -24.65
CA PHE A 195 -77.06 23.81 -23.82
C PHE A 195 -77.88 24.83 -24.64
N TRP A 196 -77.73 24.82 -25.97
CA TRP A 196 -78.51 25.51 -26.99
C TRP A 196 -79.04 24.44 -27.95
#